data_AF-A0A7R9NVB5-F1
#
_entry.id   AF-A0A7R9NVB5-F1
#
_cell.length_a   1.000
_cell.length_b   1.000
_cell.length_c   1.000
_cell.angle_alpha   90.00
_cell.angle_beta   90.00
_cell.angle_gamma   90.00
#
_symmetry.space_group_name_H-M   'P 1'
#
loop_
_entity.id
_entity.type
_entity.pdbx_description
1 polymer ?
#
loop_
_entity_poly.entity_id
_entity_poly.type
_entity_poly.pdbx_seq_one_letter_code
_entity_poly.pdbx_strand_id
1 'polypeptide(L)'
;MTAHLLYKTACLFMKELWQQQTEQRKNYAKDCAALLLKPEDLTLAPIYVASVYLFNPYTIFTCVGQTTTVFANFCLAATFFFMIKGERLLCCLVLAFATLQSLYPVLLLVPVCIYIGRQSRSTCRSVFLTTATFACSLTALIFVCRGLAGNWEFLDATYGFILNVPDLRPNIGLFWYFFTEMFEHFRPLFICAFQINATVLYVVPLTFRLHYEPMLLAASLTALTAIFKSYPSLGDVGLYLALLPMWKHLFHYMQQGFVVGCFFLITSVLGPIVWHLWIYSRSANANFYFGVTLAFATAQIFLITDILFAFIKREFSLFNGLRREVDGKPAKLVLD
;
A
#
# COMPACT_ATOMS: atom_id res chain seq x y z
N MET A 1 17.21 -5.07 8.25
CA MET A 1 17.48 -4.81 6.80
C MET A 1 16.36 -4.01 6.14
N THR A 2 15.09 -4.44 6.27
CA THR A 2 13.93 -3.72 5.69
C THR A 2 13.88 -2.24 6.07
N ALA A 3 14.02 -1.91 7.35
CA ALA A 3 14.08 -0.51 7.82
C ALA A 3 15.17 0.33 7.13
N HIS A 4 16.33 -0.27 6.85
CA HIS A 4 17.44 0.42 6.17
C HIS A 4 17.11 0.71 4.71
N LEU A 5 16.48 -0.24 4.00
CA LEU A 5 16.00 -0.01 2.64
C LEU A 5 14.94 1.07 2.60
N LEU A 6 13.96 1.03 3.50
CA LEU A 6 12.92 2.06 3.60
C LEU A 6 13.52 3.45 3.89
N TYR A 7 14.50 3.53 4.79
CA TYR A 7 15.24 4.77 5.06
C TYR A 7 15.92 5.31 3.79
N LYS A 8 16.64 4.45 3.05
CA LYS A 8 17.32 4.86 1.81
C LYS A 8 16.33 5.26 0.71
N THR A 9 15.23 4.52 0.56
CA THR A 9 14.11 4.85 -0.33
C THR A 9 13.55 6.23 0.00
N ALA A 10 13.25 6.50 1.26
CA ALA A 10 12.76 7.79 1.71
C ALA A 10 13.78 8.92 1.45
N CYS A 11 15.07 8.69 1.68
CA CYS A 11 16.11 9.68 1.38
C CYS A 11 16.15 10.06 -0.12
N LEU A 12 16.04 9.06 -1.00
CA LEU A 12 16.04 9.31 -2.44
C LEU A 12 14.74 10.01 -2.89
N PHE A 13 13.60 9.57 -2.37
CA PHE A 13 12.31 10.19 -2.67
C PHE A 13 12.24 11.65 -2.21
N MET A 14 12.72 11.97 -1.01
CA MET A 14 12.72 13.35 -0.52
C MET A 14 13.63 14.26 -1.35
N LYS A 15 14.73 13.73 -1.91
CA LYS A 15 15.58 14.46 -2.85
C LYS A 15 14.87 14.71 -4.17
N GLU A 16 14.18 13.71 -4.72
CA GLU A 16 13.38 13.84 -5.94
C GLU A 16 12.27 14.90 -5.77
N LEU A 17 11.51 14.84 -4.67
CA LEU A 17 10.49 15.84 -4.35
C LEU A 17 11.07 17.25 -4.22
N TRP A 18 12.25 17.39 -3.60
CA TRP A 18 12.91 18.68 -3.47
C TRP A 18 13.36 19.26 -4.82
N GLN A 19 13.86 18.41 -5.71
CA GLN A 19 14.23 18.81 -7.08
C GLN A 19 13.00 19.27 -7.86
N GLN A 20 11.93 18.47 -7.86
CA GLN A 20 10.66 18.82 -8.52
C GLN A 20 10.10 20.15 -8.00
N GLN A 21 10.12 20.36 -6.67
CA GLN A 21 9.70 21.62 -6.06
C GLN A 21 10.54 22.80 -6.53
N THR A 22 11.86 22.60 -6.69
CA THR A 22 12.79 23.66 -7.11
C THR A 22 12.57 24.04 -8.57
N GLU A 23 12.35 23.05 -9.44
CA GLU A 23 12.06 23.24 -10.86
C GLU A 23 10.72 23.95 -11.08
N GLN A 24 9.69 23.55 -10.36
CA GLN A 24 8.33 24.08 -10.49
C GLN A 24 8.08 25.36 -9.68
N ARG A 25 9.07 25.82 -8.90
CA ARG A 25 8.92 26.96 -7.98
C ARG A 25 8.38 28.23 -8.65
N LYS A 26 8.70 28.44 -9.94
CA LYS A 26 8.24 29.60 -10.73
C LYS A 26 6.74 29.57 -11.02
N ASN A 27 6.13 28.39 -11.03
CA ASN A 27 4.73 28.18 -11.36
C ASN A 27 3.82 28.19 -10.11
N TYR A 28 4.39 28.26 -8.91
CA TYR A 28 3.62 28.27 -7.67
C TYR A 28 3.10 29.66 -7.33
N ALA A 29 1.90 29.70 -6.73
CA ALA A 29 1.32 30.92 -6.22
C ALA A 29 2.17 31.50 -5.06
N LYS A 30 2.23 32.83 -4.99
CA LYS A 30 3.10 33.57 -4.05
C LYS A 30 2.77 33.32 -2.57
N ASP A 31 1.52 32.95 -2.27
CA ASP A 31 1.04 32.73 -0.90
C ASP A 31 1.38 31.34 -0.34
N CYS A 32 1.95 30.44 -1.16
CA CYS A 32 2.10 29.02 -0.83
C CYS A 32 3.38 28.65 -0.08
N ALA A 33 4.12 29.62 0.46
CA ALA A 33 5.40 29.37 1.14
C ALA A 33 5.29 28.38 2.32
N ALA A 34 4.15 28.36 3.01
CA ALA A 34 3.90 27.44 4.13
C ALA A 34 3.69 25.97 3.70
N LEU A 35 3.37 25.71 2.42
CA LEU A 35 3.06 24.39 1.86
C LEU A 35 4.27 23.71 1.20
N LEU A 36 5.36 24.47 1.07
CA LEU A 36 6.61 23.99 0.51
C LEU A 36 7.33 23.09 1.52
N LEU A 37 7.98 22.07 1.00
CA LEU A 37 8.92 21.24 1.74
C LEU A 37 9.99 22.14 2.38
N LYS A 38 10.30 21.87 3.64
CA LYS A 38 11.38 22.51 4.37
C LYS A 38 12.66 21.66 4.29
N PRO A 39 13.86 22.25 4.42
CA PRO A 39 15.11 21.49 4.43
C PRO A 39 15.16 20.46 5.56
N GLU A 40 14.53 20.75 6.69
CA GLU A 40 14.42 19.83 7.83
C GLU A 40 13.70 18.53 7.45
N ASP A 41 12.66 18.61 6.62
CA ASP A 41 11.85 17.44 6.24
C ASP A 41 12.68 16.43 5.42
N LEU A 42 13.71 16.85 4.68
CA LEU A 42 14.60 15.95 3.94
C LEU A 42 15.37 15.00 4.87
N THR A 43 15.65 15.43 6.10
CA THR A 43 16.38 14.64 7.09
C THR A 43 15.42 13.90 8.02
N LEU A 44 14.35 14.55 8.45
CA LEU A 44 13.40 14.00 9.42
C LEU A 44 12.50 12.92 8.83
N ALA A 45 12.00 13.09 7.59
CA ALA A 45 11.07 12.12 7.01
C ALA A 45 11.69 10.71 6.88
N PRO A 46 12.92 10.53 6.37
CA PRO A 46 13.56 9.21 6.34
C PRO A 46 13.77 8.60 7.74
N ILE A 47 14.15 9.42 8.73
CA ILE A 47 14.31 8.96 10.12
C ILE A 47 12.98 8.49 10.68
N TYR A 48 11.89 9.22 10.43
CA TYR A 48 10.55 8.83 10.85
C TYR A 48 10.07 7.55 10.16
N VAL A 49 10.33 7.37 8.86
CA VAL A 49 10.01 6.12 8.15
C VAL A 49 10.69 4.91 8.83
N ALA A 50 11.99 5.02 9.10
CA ALA A 50 12.74 3.96 9.76
C ALA A 50 12.26 3.71 11.19
N SER A 51 12.04 4.78 11.96
CA SER A 51 11.59 4.72 13.34
C SER A 51 10.20 4.11 13.44
N VAL A 52 9.26 4.55 12.60
CA VAL A 52 7.91 3.97 12.55
C VAL A 52 8.01 2.49 12.20
N TYR A 53 8.78 2.08 11.18
CA TYR A 53 8.90 0.65 10.88
C TYR A 53 9.44 -0.20 12.05
N LEU A 54 10.46 0.29 12.75
CA LEU A 54 11.12 -0.43 13.84
C LEU A 54 10.26 -0.50 15.12
N PHE A 55 9.54 0.58 15.43
CA PHE A 55 8.74 0.70 16.65
C PHE A 55 7.24 0.46 16.43
N ASN A 56 6.81 0.12 15.21
CA ASN A 56 5.41 -0.19 14.93
C ASN A 56 5.01 -1.49 15.65
N PRO A 57 3.99 -1.47 16.53
CA PRO A 57 3.55 -2.67 17.24
C PRO A 57 3.16 -3.80 16.28
N TYR A 58 2.56 -3.50 15.12
CA TYR A 58 2.19 -4.52 14.14
C TYR A 58 3.42 -5.23 13.56
N THR A 59 4.51 -4.51 13.28
CA THR A 59 5.77 -5.09 12.80
C THR A 59 6.43 -5.92 13.90
N ILE A 60 6.45 -5.42 15.15
CA ILE A 60 7.00 -6.16 16.30
C ILE A 60 6.22 -7.47 16.52
N PHE A 61 4.89 -7.42 16.48
CA PHE A 61 4.06 -8.64 16.62
C PHE A 61 4.31 -9.65 15.52
N THR A 62 4.59 -9.22 14.28
CA THR A 62 4.99 -10.18 13.23
C THR A 62 6.34 -10.85 13.49
N CYS A 63 7.29 -10.13 14.11
CA CYS A 63 8.55 -10.74 14.53
C CYS A 63 8.33 -11.75 15.67
N VAL A 64 7.50 -11.41 16.66
CA VAL A 64 7.14 -12.31 17.77
C VAL A 64 6.41 -13.56 17.25
N GLY A 65 5.49 -13.37 16.30
CA GLY A 65 4.75 -14.45 15.65
C GLY A 65 5.55 -15.27 14.64
N GLN A 66 6.85 -14.96 14.44
CA GLN A 66 7.76 -15.66 13.51
C GLN A 66 7.18 -15.82 12.09
N THR A 67 6.44 -14.82 11.61
CA THR A 67 5.70 -14.93 10.36
C THR A 67 6.61 -14.69 9.14
N THR A 68 6.37 -15.41 8.05
CA THR A 68 7.10 -15.25 6.77
C THR A 68 6.86 -13.91 6.06
N THR A 69 5.94 -13.09 6.58
CA THR A 69 5.61 -11.74 6.12
C THR A 69 6.80 -10.78 6.19
N VAL A 70 7.79 -11.06 7.05
CA VAL A 70 9.03 -10.27 7.13
C VAL A 70 9.80 -10.31 5.80
N PHE A 71 9.79 -11.46 5.12
CA PHE A 71 10.40 -11.61 3.80
C PHE A 71 9.61 -10.86 2.72
N ALA A 72 8.28 -10.95 2.74
CA ALA A 72 7.43 -10.19 1.83
C ALA A 72 7.66 -8.68 1.99
N ASN A 73 7.70 -8.19 3.23
CA ASN A 73 7.99 -6.80 3.56
C ASN A 73 9.39 -6.36 3.09
N PHE A 74 10.39 -7.24 3.21
CA PHE A 74 11.72 -6.99 2.68
C PHE A 74 11.72 -6.86 1.15
N CYS A 75 11.06 -7.79 0.44
CA CYS A 75 10.94 -7.74 -1.02
C CYS A 75 10.22 -6.46 -1.46
N LEU A 76 9.10 -6.09 -0.83
CA LEU A 76 8.38 -4.85 -1.13
C LEU A 76 9.24 -3.60 -0.89
N ALA A 77 9.97 -3.54 0.23
CA ALA A 77 10.89 -2.44 0.51
C ALA A 77 12.03 -2.34 -0.52
N ALA A 78 12.57 -3.48 -0.95
CA ALA A 78 13.58 -3.56 -2.00
C ALA A 78 13.01 -3.16 -3.37
N THR A 79 11.76 -3.53 -3.70
CA THR A 79 11.07 -3.05 -4.91
C THR A 79 10.97 -1.53 -4.90
N PHE A 80 10.52 -0.90 -3.82
CA PHE A 80 10.48 0.57 -3.75
C PHE A 80 11.85 1.21 -3.92
N PHE A 81 12.89 0.63 -3.32
CA PHE A 81 14.26 1.13 -3.42
C PHE A 81 14.81 1.07 -4.85
N PHE A 82 14.71 -0.09 -5.51
CA PHE A 82 15.19 -0.26 -6.88
C PHE A 82 14.34 0.47 -7.90
N MET A 83 13.04 0.66 -7.62
CA MET A 83 12.15 1.50 -8.41
C MET A 83 12.68 2.94 -8.46
N ILE A 84 12.96 3.58 -7.31
CA ILE A 84 13.50 4.95 -7.28
C ILE A 84 14.86 5.04 -7.97
N LYS A 85 15.72 4.04 -7.78
CA LYS A 85 17.04 4.01 -8.42
C LYS A 85 16.97 3.84 -9.94
N GLY A 86 15.85 3.41 -10.51
CA GLY A 86 15.72 3.12 -11.94
C GLY A 86 16.36 1.79 -12.37
N GLU A 87 16.72 0.93 -11.42
CA GLU A 87 17.41 -0.35 -11.69
C GLU A 87 16.39 -1.42 -12.16
N ARG A 88 16.13 -1.47 -13.46
CA ARG A 88 15.09 -2.33 -14.07
C ARG A 88 15.19 -3.79 -13.66
N LEU A 89 16.36 -4.41 -13.87
CA LEU A 89 16.54 -5.85 -13.66
C LEU A 89 16.33 -6.24 -12.20
N LEU A 90 16.97 -5.51 -11.27
CA LEU A 90 16.86 -5.79 -9.83
C LEU A 90 15.44 -5.52 -9.32
N CYS A 91 14.81 -4.44 -9.77
CA CYS A 91 13.43 -4.12 -9.40
C CYS A 91 12.46 -5.22 -9.85
N CYS A 92 12.53 -5.64 -11.11
CA CYS A 92 11.70 -6.71 -11.65
C CYS A 92 11.93 -8.06 -10.97
N LEU A 93 13.20 -8.42 -10.70
CA LEU A 93 13.55 -9.67 -10.02
C LEU A 93 12.99 -9.71 -8.60
N VAL A 94 13.18 -8.65 -7.81
CA VAL A 94 12.67 -8.57 -6.44
C VAL A 94 11.14 -8.55 -6.43
N LEU A 95 10.52 -7.83 -7.36
CA LEU A 95 9.06 -7.82 -7.52
C LEU A 95 8.52 -9.21 -7.91
N ALA A 96 9.26 -9.96 -8.73
CA ALA A 96 8.91 -11.33 -9.09
C ALA A 96 9.01 -12.27 -7.87
N PHE A 97 10.01 -12.11 -7.00
CA PHE A 97 10.07 -12.82 -5.71
C PHE A 97 8.87 -12.48 -4.81
N ALA A 98 8.50 -11.20 -4.72
CA ALA A 98 7.31 -10.79 -3.96
C ALA A 98 6.03 -11.42 -4.53
N THR A 99 5.91 -11.45 -5.87
CA THR A 99 4.76 -12.02 -6.60
C THR A 99 4.71 -13.55 -6.49
N LEU A 100 5.86 -14.20 -6.38
CA LEU A 100 5.96 -15.63 -6.15
C LEU A 100 5.44 -16.02 -4.76
N GLN A 101 5.76 -15.21 -3.73
CA GLN A 101 5.29 -15.45 -2.37
C GLN A 101 3.81 -15.10 -2.19
N SER A 102 3.33 -14.05 -2.85
CA SER A 102 1.94 -13.59 -2.78
C SER A 102 1.52 -13.06 -4.14
N LEU A 103 0.28 -13.28 -4.57
CA LEU A 103 -0.18 -12.87 -5.91
C LEU A 103 -0.23 -11.34 -6.09
N TYR A 104 -0.69 -10.60 -5.08
CA TYR A 104 -1.07 -9.18 -5.23
C TYR A 104 0.06 -8.16 -5.46
N PRO A 105 1.31 -8.37 -5.00
CA PRO A 105 2.44 -7.51 -5.39
C PRO A 105 2.58 -7.26 -6.90
N VAL A 106 2.05 -8.13 -7.77
CA VAL A 106 2.01 -7.91 -9.23
C VAL A 106 1.44 -6.54 -9.63
N LEU A 107 0.55 -5.97 -8.82
CA LEU A 107 -0.04 -4.65 -9.08
C LEU A 107 1.00 -3.52 -9.05
N LEU A 108 2.11 -3.70 -8.33
CA LEU A 108 3.22 -2.74 -8.30
C LEU A 108 4.01 -2.70 -9.62
N LEU A 109 3.77 -3.62 -10.56
CA LEU A 109 4.32 -3.54 -11.90
C LEU A 109 3.90 -2.23 -12.60
N VAL A 110 2.67 -1.75 -12.35
CA VAL A 110 2.15 -0.51 -12.95
C VAL A 110 2.97 0.72 -12.55
N PRO A 111 3.14 1.06 -11.25
CA PRO A 111 3.99 2.19 -10.86
C PRO A 111 5.47 1.98 -11.25
N VAL A 112 5.99 0.74 -11.27
CA VAL A 112 7.36 0.46 -11.73
C VAL A 112 7.53 0.81 -13.21
N CYS A 113 6.57 0.42 -14.07
CA CYS A 113 6.55 0.76 -15.48
C CYS A 113 6.50 2.27 -15.71
N ILE A 114 5.70 3.00 -14.92
CA ILE A 114 5.61 4.46 -15.00
C ILE A 114 6.92 5.11 -14.56
N TYR A 115 7.48 4.69 -13.43
CA TYR A 115 8.70 5.27 -12.87
C TYR A 115 9.90 5.11 -13.82
N ILE A 116 10.14 3.87 -14.29
CA ILE A 116 11.23 3.57 -15.23
C ILE A 116 10.94 4.14 -16.63
N GLY A 117 9.66 4.23 -17.01
CA GLY A 117 9.21 4.82 -18.26
C GLY A 117 9.63 6.28 -18.42
N ARG A 118 9.55 7.07 -17.34
CA ARG A 118 9.92 8.50 -17.34
C ARG A 118 11.37 8.79 -17.68
N GLN A 119 12.27 7.88 -17.31
CA GLN A 119 13.71 8.04 -17.54
C GLN A 119 14.10 7.64 -18.97
N SER A 120 13.20 6.99 -19.72
CA SER A 120 13.46 6.51 -21.09
C SER A 120 12.95 7.49 -22.13
N ARG A 121 13.67 7.59 -23.26
CA ARG A 121 13.23 8.38 -24.43
C ARG A 121 11.94 7.86 -25.09
N SER A 122 11.64 6.58 -24.91
CA SER A 122 10.43 5.96 -25.48
C SER A 122 9.67 5.19 -24.40
N THR A 123 8.53 5.75 -23.99
CA THR A 123 7.70 5.19 -22.92
C THR A 123 7.19 3.80 -23.27
N CYS A 124 6.62 3.62 -24.47
CA CYS A 124 6.05 2.34 -24.91
C CYS A 124 7.10 1.20 -24.91
N ARG A 125 8.29 1.46 -25.46
CA ARG A 125 9.40 0.49 -25.45
C ARG A 125 9.90 0.21 -24.04
N SER A 126 9.98 1.22 -23.17
CA SER A 126 10.40 1.04 -21.78
C SER A 126 9.41 0.16 -21.02
N VAL A 127 8.10 0.44 -21.17
CA VAL A 127 7.02 -0.34 -20.55
C VAL A 127 7.07 -1.79 -21.03
N PHE A 128 7.17 -2.02 -22.34
CA PHE A 128 7.29 -3.37 -22.89
C PHE A 128 8.54 -4.09 -22.36
N LEU A 129 9.67 -3.40 -22.26
CA LEU A 129 10.90 -3.99 -21.75
C LEU A 129 10.80 -4.31 -20.26
N THR A 130 10.20 -3.44 -19.44
CA THR A 130 9.98 -3.69 -18.00
C THR A 130 9.02 -4.85 -17.76
N THR A 131 7.94 -4.95 -18.52
CA THR A 131 6.98 -6.05 -18.39
C THR A 131 7.59 -7.35 -18.88
N ALA A 132 8.36 -7.34 -19.97
CA ALA A 132 9.10 -8.49 -20.45
C ALA A 132 10.16 -8.95 -19.44
N THR A 133 10.94 -8.04 -18.84
CA THR A 133 11.93 -8.42 -17.81
C THR A 133 11.26 -9.00 -16.57
N PHE A 134 10.13 -8.44 -16.14
CA PHE A 134 9.35 -8.99 -15.03
C PHE A 134 8.81 -10.38 -15.37
N ALA A 135 8.17 -10.55 -16.53
CA ALA A 135 7.64 -11.83 -16.97
C ALA A 135 8.74 -12.90 -17.07
N CYS A 136 9.89 -12.58 -17.67
CA CYS A 136 11.04 -13.48 -17.74
C CYS A 136 11.58 -13.84 -16.35
N SER A 137 11.67 -12.88 -15.41
CA SER A 137 12.12 -13.16 -14.05
C SER A 137 11.14 -14.04 -13.28
N LEU A 138 9.83 -13.80 -13.42
CA LEU A 138 8.80 -14.59 -12.76
C LEU A 138 8.75 -16.01 -13.32
N THR A 139 8.79 -16.18 -14.65
CA THR A 139 8.80 -17.51 -15.27
C THR A 139 10.06 -18.28 -14.87
N ALA A 140 11.24 -17.64 -14.88
CA ALA A 140 12.47 -18.27 -14.42
C ALA A 140 12.36 -18.75 -12.96
N LEU A 141 11.82 -17.94 -12.06
CA LEU A 141 11.61 -18.33 -10.66
C LEU A 141 10.60 -19.46 -10.51
N ILE A 142 9.52 -19.46 -11.28
CA ILE A 142 8.53 -20.55 -11.32
C ILE A 142 9.18 -21.85 -11.78
N PHE A 143 10.06 -21.82 -12.79
CA PHE A 143 10.80 -23.01 -13.25
C PHE A 143 11.80 -23.51 -12.21
N VAL A 144 12.49 -22.61 -11.50
CA VAL A 144 13.35 -22.98 -10.36
C VAL A 144 12.52 -23.65 -9.26
N CYS A 145 11.36 -23.08 -8.91
CA CYS A 145 10.46 -23.68 -7.91
C CYS A 145 9.95 -25.05 -8.35
N ARG A 146 9.63 -25.23 -9.63
CA ARG A 146 9.28 -26.53 -10.18
C ARG A 146 10.43 -27.53 -10.03
N GLY A 147 11.66 -27.11 -10.35
CA GLY A 147 12.85 -27.97 -10.20
C GLY A 147 13.07 -28.42 -8.75
N LEU A 148 12.78 -27.55 -7.78
CA LEU A 148 12.89 -27.85 -6.35
C LEU A 148 11.71 -28.69 -5.81
N ALA A 149 10.49 -28.42 -6.26
CA ALA A 149 9.27 -29.08 -5.79
C ALA A 149 8.95 -30.39 -6.54
N GLY A 150 9.55 -30.62 -7.71
CA GLY A 150 9.31 -31.79 -8.58
C GLY A 150 8.04 -31.69 -9.44
N ASN A 151 6.96 -31.09 -8.91
CA ASN A 151 5.64 -31.02 -9.57
C ASN A 151 5.14 -29.59 -9.76
N TRP A 152 4.03 -29.42 -10.50
CA TRP A 152 3.32 -28.14 -10.65
C TRP A 152 2.29 -27.87 -9.57
N GLU A 153 2.05 -28.82 -8.67
CA GLU A 153 1.03 -28.72 -7.61
C GLU A 153 1.25 -27.52 -6.69
N PHE A 154 2.49 -27.04 -6.58
CA PHE A 154 2.78 -25.82 -5.82
C PHE A 154 2.03 -24.59 -6.35
N LEU A 155 1.74 -24.52 -7.66
CA LEU A 155 1.00 -23.39 -8.24
C LEU A 155 -0.45 -23.36 -7.77
N ASP A 156 -1.09 -24.52 -7.67
CA ASP A 156 -2.45 -24.62 -7.13
C ASP A 156 -2.43 -24.38 -5.61
N ALA A 157 -1.43 -24.92 -4.91
CA ALA A 157 -1.25 -24.71 -3.48
C ALA A 157 -0.95 -23.24 -3.09
N THR A 158 -0.35 -22.44 -3.97
CA THR A 158 -0.07 -21.02 -3.70
C THR A 158 -1.10 -20.09 -4.34
N TYR A 159 -1.18 -20.06 -5.66
CA TYR A 159 -2.05 -19.16 -6.40
C TYR A 159 -3.50 -19.64 -6.40
N GLY A 160 -3.73 -20.95 -6.59
CA GLY A 160 -5.06 -21.55 -6.49
C GLY A 160 -5.67 -21.33 -5.10
N PHE A 161 -4.87 -21.51 -4.04
CA PHE A 161 -5.29 -21.26 -2.66
C PHE A 161 -5.67 -19.78 -2.40
N ILE A 162 -4.88 -18.83 -2.93
CA ILE A 162 -5.19 -17.40 -2.80
C ILE A 162 -6.45 -17.05 -3.59
N LEU A 163 -6.61 -17.57 -4.81
CA LEU A 163 -7.74 -17.22 -5.67
C LEU A 163 -9.05 -17.85 -5.20
N ASN A 164 -9.05 -19.13 -4.82
CA ASN A 164 -10.25 -19.89 -4.44
C ASN A 164 -10.64 -19.73 -2.96
N VAL A 165 -9.77 -19.15 -2.13
CA VAL A 165 -10.02 -18.87 -0.70
C VAL A 165 -10.70 -20.05 0.03
N PRO A 166 -10.09 -21.25 0.03
CA PRO A 166 -10.71 -22.43 0.61
C PRO A 166 -10.69 -22.41 2.15
N ASP A 167 -9.78 -21.67 2.76
CA ASP A 167 -9.65 -21.56 4.21
C ASP A 167 -10.39 -20.33 4.74
N LEU A 168 -11.43 -20.57 5.50
CA LEU A 168 -12.26 -19.52 6.11
C LEU A 168 -12.00 -19.40 7.60
N ARG A 169 -10.86 -19.90 8.09
CA ARG A 169 -10.50 -19.71 9.48
C ARG A 169 -10.44 -18.20 9.82
N PRO A 170 -10.90 -17.83 11.02
CA PRO A 170 -10.95 -16.44 11.42
C PRO A 170 -9.58 -15.75 11.30
N ASN A 171 -9.56 -14.64 10.59
CA ASN A 171 -8.37 -13.82 10.38
C ASN A 171 -8.74 -12.33 10.44
N ILE A 172 -7.79 -11.43 10.18
CA ILE A 172 -8.03 -9.98 10.25
C ILE A 172 -8.69 -9.41 8.98
N GLY A 173 -8.92 -10.26 7.97
CA GLY A 173 -9.39 -9.88 6.65
C GLY A 173 -10.90 -9.90 6.49
N LEU A 174 -11.34 -9.42 5.32
CA LEU A 174 -12.76 -9.29 5.00
C LEU A 174 -13.38 -10.59 4.47
N PHE A 175 -12.55 -11.52 3.98
CA PHE A 175 -13.02 -12.69 3.25
C PHE A 175 -13.65 -13.74 4.18
N TRP A 176 -12.94 -14.14 5.24
CA TRP A 176 -13.30 -15.34 6.01
C TRP A 176 -14.75 -15.34 6.50
N TYR A 177 -15.23 -14.23 7.06
CA TYR A 177 -16.58 -14.14 7.63
C TYR A 177 -17.65 -14.05 6.55
N PHE A 178 -17.46 -13.19 5.55
CA PHE A 178 -18.39 -13.03 4.43
C PHE A 178 -18.62 -14.35 3.68
N PHE A 179 -17.52 -15.07 3.39
CA PHE A 179 -17.58 -16.36 2.71
C PHE A 179 -18.05 -17.51 3.61
N THR A 180 -18.07 -17.34 4.93
CA THR A 180 -18.67 -18.32 5.86
C THR A 180 -20.19 -18.21 5.88
N GLU A 181 -20.74 -16.99 5.79
CA GLU A 181 -22.21 -16.77 5.80
C GLU A 181 -22.87 -17.07 4.45
N MET A 182 -22.10 -17.09 3.37
CA MET A 182 -22.63 -17.23 2.02
C MET A 182 -22.88 -18.68 1.61
N PHE A 183 -23.99 -18.91 0.91
CA PHE A 183 -24.31 -20.19 0.28
C PHE A 183 -23.24 -20.63 -0.71
N GLU A 184 -22.90 -21.92 -0.67
CA GLU A 184 -21.85 -22.51 -1.51
C GLU A 184 -22.08 -22.32 -3.00
N HIS A 185 -23.35 -22.38 -3.46
CA HIS A 185 -23.70 -22.22 -4.86
C HIS A 185 -23.29 -20.84 -5.43
N PHE A 186 -23.40 -19.78 -4.63
CA PHE A 186 -23.04 -18.42 -5.06
C PHE A 186 -21.57 -18.06 -4.81
N ARG A 187 -20.83 -18.92 -4.09
CA ARG A 187 -19.45 -18.67 -3.69
C ARG A 187 -18.52 -18.28 -4.86
N PRO A 188 -18.52 -18.97 -6.01
CA PRO A 188 -17.62 -18.63 -7.11
C PRO A 188 -17.83 -17.21 -7.67
N LEU A 189 -19.09 -16.76 -7.74
CA LEU A 189 -19.43 -15.41 -8.23
C LEU A 189 -18.80 -14.33 -7.34
N PHE A 190 -18.96 -14.47 -6.02
CA PHE A 190 -18.45 -13.47 -5.08
C PHE A 190 -16.94 -13.55 -4.90
N ILE A 191 -16.32 -14.74 -5.01
CA ILE A 191 -14.87 -14.86 -5.08
C ILE A 191 -14.35 -14.04 -6.26
N CYS A 192 -14.93 -14.22 -7.45
CA CYS A 192 -14.55 -13.46 -8.64
C CYS A 192 -14.70 -11.94 -8.41
N ALA A 193 -15.85 -11.50 -7.88
CA ALA A 193 -16.09 -10.08 -7.59
C ALA A 193 -15.07 -9.49 -6.61
N PHE A 194 -14.76 -10.20 -5.51
CA PHE A 194 -13.79 -9.74 -4.51
C PHE A 194 -12.36 -9.71 -5.07
N GLN A 195 -11.97 -10.70 -5.87
CA GLN A 195 -10.64 -10.70 -6.51
C GLN A 195 -10.50 -9.59 -7.54
N ILE A 196 -11.54 -9.32 -8.35
CA ILE A 196 -11.58 -8.17 -9.27
C ILE A 196 -11.46 -6.85 -8.50
N ASN A 197 -12.18 -6.72 -7.38
CA ASN A 197 -12.08 -5.54 -6.52
C ASN A 197 -10.66 -5.34 -5.98
N ALA A 198 -10.05 -6.40 -5.45
CA ALA A 198 -8.71 -6.36 -4.89
C ALA A 198 -7.60 -6.07 -5.93
N THR A 199 -7.81 -6.44 -7.20
CA THR A 199 -6.76 -6.38 -8.23
C THR A 199 -6.94 -5.30 -9.28
N VAL A 200 -8.14 -5.13 -9.84
CA VAL A 200 -8.34 -4.30 -11.04
C VAL A 200 -9.01 -2.98 -10.71
N LEU A 201 -10.03 -3.01 -9.85
CA LEU A 201 -10.96 -1.89 -9.66
C LEU A 201 -10.25 -0.60 -9.22
N TYR A 202 -9.29 -0.70 -8.31
CA TYR A 202 -8.56 0.47 -7.81
C TYR A 202 -7.34 0.85 -8.65
N VAL A 203 -6.68 -0.12 -9.30
CA VAL A 203 -5.44 0.12 -10.04
C VAL A 203 -5.66 1.07 -11.20
N VAL A 204 -6.72 0.85 -11.97
CA VAL A 204 -7.04 1.65 -13.17
C VAL A 204 -7.25 3.14 -12.83
N PRO A 205 -8.21 3.53 -11.97
CA PRO A 205 -8.47 4.94 -11.67
C PRO A 205 -7.31 5.62 -10.94
N LEU A 206 -6.66 4.94 -9.99
CA LEU A 206 -5.50 5.51 -9.29
C LEU A 206 -4.34 5.75 -10.25
N THR A 207 -4.11 4.84 -11.20
CA THR A 207 -3.05 5.01 -12.20
C THR A 207 -3.31 6.21 -13.09
N PHE A 208 -4.53 6.38 -13.60
CA PHE A 208 -4.86 7.55 -14.41
C PHE A 208 -4.68 8.85 -13.64
N ARG A 209 -5.04 8.89 -12.34
CA ARG A 209 -4.91 10.10 -11.53
C ARG A 209 -3.48 10.39 -11.08
N LEU A 210 -2.76 9.36 -10.61
CA LEU A 210 -1.46 9.49 -9.95
C LEU A 210 -0.28 9.10 -10.84
N HIS A 211 -0.47 9.01 -12.15
CA HIS A 211 0.65 8.74 -13.07
C HIS A 211 1.76 9.78 -12.96
N TYR A 212 1.47 11.00 -12.47
CA TYR A 212 2.45 12.04 -12.15
C TYR A 212 3.27 11.76 -10.87
N GLU A 213 2.78 10.91 -9.97
CA GLU A 213 3.39 10.57 -8.67
C GLU A 213 3.46 9.05 -8.46
N PRO A 214 4.36 8.35 -9.17
CA PRO A 214 4.45 6.88 -9.14
C PRO A 214 4.77 6.30 -7.75
N MET A 215 5.47 7.04 -6.89
CA MET A 215 5.74 6.59 -5.52
C MET A 215 4.47 6.57 -4.65
N LEU A 216 3.66 7.62 -4.74
CA LEU A 216 2.38 7.70 -4.03
C LEU A 216 1.40 6.65 -4.55
N LEU A 217 1.39 6.41 -5.88
CA LEU A 217 0.66 5.31 -6.49
C LEU A 217 1.11 3.95 -5.91
N ALA A 218 2.41 3.69 -5.84
CA ALA A 218 2.93 2.42 -5.33
C ALA A 218 2.58 2.19 -3.83
N ALA A 219 2.68 3.22 -2.99
CA ALA A 219 2.32 3.13 -1.59
C ALA A 219 0.80 2.96 -1.36
N SER A 220 -0.02 3.69 -2.12
CA SER A 220 -1.48 3.55 -2.05
C SER A 220 -1.95 2.17 -2.52
N LEU A 221 -1.38 1.62 -3.60
CA LEU A 221 -1.66 0.26 -4.04
C LEU A 221 -1.23 -0.80 -3.00
N THR A 222 -0.10 -0.59 -2.34
CA THR A 222 0.36 -1.48 -1.26
C THR A 222 -0.60 -1.46 -0.07
N ALA A 223 -1.08 -0.27 0.30
CA ALA A 223 -2.03 -0.11 1.40
C ALA A 223 -3.41 -0.72 1.04
N LEU A 224 -3.91 -0.50 -0.18
CA LEU A 224 -5.16 -1.13 -0.65
C LEU A 224 -5.03 -2.66 -0.73
N THR A 225 -3.87 -3.16 -1.16
CA THR A 225 -3.57 -4.60 -1.16
C THR A 225 -3.60 -5.17 0.26
N ALA A 226 -3.08 -4.45 1.26
CA ALA A 226 -3.11 -4.89 2.65
C ALA A 226 -4.55 -5.03 3.20
N ILE A 227 -5.49 -4.22 2.72
CA ILE A 227 -6.90 -4.23 3.12
C ILE A 227 -7.68 -5.34 2.41
N PHE A 228 -7.54 -5.41 1.07
CA PHE A 228 -8.42 -6.22 0.22
C PHE A 228 -7.84 -7.57 -0.19
N LYS A 229 -6.60 -7.92 0.18
CA LYS A 229 -6.08 -9.27 -0.10
C LYS A 229 -6.83 -10.34 0.67
N SER A 230 -6.92 -11.55 0.10
CA SER A 230 -7.70 -12.66 0.70
C SER A 230 -7.23 -13.08 2.08
N TYR A 231 -5.91 -13.04 2.33
CA TYR A 231 -5.31 -13.41 3.62
C TYR A 231 -4.39 -12.30 4.13
N PRO A 232 -4.95 -11.25 4.76
CA PRO A 232 -4.19 -10.14 5.32
C PRO A 232 -3.41 -10.51 6.58
N SER A 233 -2.26 -9.87 6.75
CA SER A 233 -1.43 -9.99 7.95
C SER A 233 -1.17 -8.62 8.55
N LEU A 234 -0.95 -8.59 9.87
CA LEU A 234 -0.60 -7.34 10.57
C LEU A 234 0.70 -6.73 10.03
N GLY A 235 1.61 -7.55 9.49
CA GLY A 235 2.87 -7.10 8.92
C GLY A 235 2.70 -6.24 7.68
N ASP A 236 1.65 -6.47 6.88
CA ASP A 236 1.36 -5.66 5.70
C ASP A 236 0.92 -4.25 6.11
N VAL A 237 0.11 -4.18 7.17
CA VAL A 237 -0.31 -2.92 7.77
C VAL A 237 0.88 -2.18 8.35
N GLY A 238 1.76 -2.90 9.05
CA GLY A 238 3.00 -2.36 9.58
C GLY A 238 3.89 -1.70 8.52
N LEU A 239 3.98 -2.32 7.34
CA LEU A 239 4.81 -1.83 6.22
C LEU A 239 4.27 -0.51 5.65
N TYR A 240 3.00 -0.45 5.25
CA TYR A 240 2.49 0.76 4.60
C TYR A 240 2.36 1.93 5.60
N LEU A 241 2.04 1.65 6.87
CA LEU A 241 2.03 2.67 7.92
C LEU A 241 3.43 3.30 8.10
N ALA A 242 4.49 2.51 7.91
CA ALA A 242 5.85 3.02 7.96
C ALA A 242 6.22 3.93 6.77
N LEU A 243 5.52 3.84 5.64
CA LEU A 243 5.74 4.73 4.49
C LEU A 243 5.08 6.10 4.68
N LEU A 244 4.04 6.21 5.52
CA LEU A 244 3.28 7.45 5.72
C LEU A 244 4.12 8.70 5.99
N PRO A 245 5.19 8.66 6.82
CA PRO A 245 5.99 9.84 7.11
C PRO A 245 6.70 10.44 5.87
N MET A 246 6.81 9.70 4.76
CA MET A 246 7.28 10.25 3.47
C MET A 246 6.39 11.41 3.00
N TRP A 247 5.11 11.38 3.35
CA TRP A 247 4.13 12.42 3.05
C TRP A 247 3.71 13.24 4.27
N LYS A 248 4.60 13.40 5.26
CA LYS A 248 4.37 14.27 6.44
C LYS A 248 3.85 15.67 6.03
N HIS A 249 4.34 16.21 4.93
CA HIS A 249 3.91 17.51 4.40
C HIS A 249 2.42 17.55 3.97
N LEU A 250 1.79 16.39 3.73
CA LEU A 250 0.36 16.27 3.44
C LEU A 250 -0.50 16.25 4.71
N PHE A 251 0.07 15.94 5.89
CA PHE A 251 -0.71 15.74 7.12
C PHE A 251 -1.46 17.00 7.56
N HIS A 252 -0.99 18.19 7.17
CA HIS A 252 -1.71 19.44 7.42
C HIS A 252 -3.10 19.49 6.75
N TYR A 253 -3.27 18.80 5.61
CA TYR A 253 -4.54 18.76 4.87
C TYR A 253 -5.42 17.55 5.21
N MET A 254 -4.92 16.64 6.03
CA MET A 254 -5.70 15.49 6.49
C MET A 254 -6.80 15.95 7.45
N GLN A 255 -8.02 15.51 7.22
CA GLN A 255 -9.20 15.94 8.00
C GLN A 255 -9.60 14.91 9.06
N GLN A 256 -9.36 13.63 8.80
CA GLN A 256 -9.88 12.52 9.60
C GLN A 256 -8.80 11.83 10.44
N GLY A 257 -7.57 12.36 10.44
CA GLY A 257 -6.41 11.73 11.11
C GLY A 257 -6.64 11.37 12.59
N PHE A 258 -7.29 12.25 13.36
CA PHE A 258 -7.61 11.97 14.77
C PHE A 258 -8.59 10.79 14.93
N VAL A 259 -9.67 10.78 14.13
CA VAL A 259 -10.69 9.73 14.16
C VAL A 259 -10.07 8.40 13.75
N VAL A 260 -9.32 8.40 12.66
CA VAL A 260 -8.58 7.23 12.17
C VAL A 260 -7.63 6.69 13.23
N GLY A 261 -6.86 7.56 13.89
CA GLY A 261 -5.97 7.18 14.99
C GLY A 261 -6.70 6.51 16.15
N CYS A 262 -7.83 7.07 16.57
CA CYS A 262 -8.67 6.48 17.62
C CYS A 262 -9.20 5.10 17.21
N PHE A 263 -9.67 4.94 15.97
CA PHE A 263 -10.13 3.65 15.46
C PHE A 263 -9.01 2.60 15.47
N PHE A 264 -7.80 2.94 15.00
CA PHE A 264 -6.65 2.03 15.06
C PHE A 264 -6.32 1.60 16.49
N LEU A 265 -6.31 2.53 17.44
CA LEU A 265 -6.05 2.22 18.85
C LEU A 265 -7.13 1.31 19.44
N ILE A 266 -8.40 1.67 19.26
CA ILE A 266 -9.54 0.91 19.78
C ILE A 266 -9.58 -0.49 19.18
N THR A 267 -9.43 -0.62 17.87
CA THR A 267 -9.46 -1.92 17.18
C THR A 267 -8.27 -2.81 17.51
N SER A 268 -7.08 -2.24 17.73
CA SER A 268 -5.89 -2.98 18.18
C SER A 268 -6.05 -3.58 19.58
N VAL A 269 -6.78 -2.88 20.46
CA VAL A 269 -7.05 -3.36 21.82
C VAL A 269 -8.23 -4.32 21.83
N LEU A 270 -9.32 -3.98 21.15
CA LEU A 270 -10.53 -4.81 21.10
C LEU A 270 -10.33 -6.12 20.35
N GLY A 271 -9.50 -6.15 19.31
CA GLY A 271 -9.24 -7.35 18.51
C GLY A 271 -8.88 -8.58 19.35
N PRO A 272 -7.78 -8.56 20.12
CA PRO A 272 -7.40 -9.68 20.97
C PRO A 272 -8.38 -9.95 22.11
N ILE A 273 -9.03 -8.91 22.68
CA ILE A 273 -10.03 -9.08 23.75
C ILE A 273 -11.23 -9.85 23.22
N VAL A 274 -11.82 -9.40 22.12
CA VAL A 274 -13.01 -10.03 21.54
C VAL A 274 -12.68 -11.41 20.99
N TRP A 275 -11.48 -11.61 20.42
CA TRP A 275 -10.98 -12.94 20.08
C TRP A 275 -10.96 -13.88 21.28
N HIS A 276 -10.40 -13.43 22.40
CA HIS A 276 -10.32 -14.24 23.62
C HIS A 276 -11.72 -14.54 24.20
N LEU A 277 -12.60 -13.54 24.22
CA LEU A 277 -13.98 -13.70 24.68
C LEU A 277 -14.76 -14.70 23.82
N TRP A 278 -14.49 -14.73 22.51
CA TRP A 278 -15.13 -15.66 21.59
C TRP A 278 -14.57 -17.08 21.70
N ILE A 279 -13.26 -17.25 21.55
CA ILE A 279 -12.62 -18.58 21.48
C ILE A 279 -12.53 -19.25 22.85
N TYR A 280 -12.06 -18.52 23.87
CA TYR A 280 -11.77 -19.12 25.18
C TYR A 280 -12.93 -18.93 26.17
N SER A 281 -13.46 -17.71 26.29
CA SER A 281 -14.50 -17.42 27.30
C SER A 281 -15.91 -17.80 26.83
N ARG A 282 -16.11 -18.02 25.51
CA ARG A 282 -17.40 -18.35 24.87
C ARG A 282 -18.54 -17.38 25.22
N SER A 283 -18.21 -16.16 25.62
CA SER A 283 -19.16 -15.11 26.01
C SER A 283 -19.44 -14.12 24.88
N ALA A 284 -18.66 -14.20 23.80
CA ALA A 284 -18.86 -13.45 22.55
C ALA A 284 -18.98 -14.40 21.37
N ASN A 285 -19.55 -13.92 20.26
CA ASN A 285 -19.67 -14.62 18.99
C ASN A 285 -18.73 -14.04 17.91
N ALA A 286 -18.51 -14.79 16.83
CA ALA A 286 -17.75 -14.45 15.64
C ALA A 286 -18.05 -13.03 15.11
N ASN A 287 -19.32 -12.63 15.15
CA ASN A 287 -19.82 -11.38 14.63
C ASN A 287 -19.16 -10.17 15.31
N PHE A 288 -18.88 -10.25 16.62
CA PHE A 288 -18.20 -9.17 17.33
C PHE A 288 -16.75 -9.04 16.89
N TYR A 289 -16.05 -10.18 16.72
CA TYR A 289 -14.67 -10.16 16.24
C TYR A 289 -14.61 -9.63 14.80
N PHE A 290 -15.51 -10.10 13.94
CA PHE A 290 -15.62 -9.59 12.58
C PHE A 290 -15.93 -8.09 12.54
N GLY A 291 -16.85 -7.61 13.39
CA GLY A 291 -17.15 -6.18 13.52
C GLY A 291 -15.92 -5.33 13.86
N VAL A 292 -15.03 -5.83 14.73
CA VAL A 292 -13.75 -5.16 15.03
C VAL A 292 -12.82 -5.17 13.81
N THR A 293 -12.70 -6.30 13.10
CA THR A 293 -11.86 -6.38 11.88
C THR A 293 -12.40 -5.49 10.74
N LEU A 294 -13.72 -5.35 10.64
CA LEU A 294 -14.36 -4.45 9.68
C LEU A 294 -14.07 -2.99 10.03
N ALA A 295 -14.22 -2.61 11.30
CA ALA A 295 -13.86 -1.27 11.77
C ALA A 295 -12.36 -0.96 11.54
N PHE A 296 -11.49 -1.96 11.72
CA PHE A 296 -10.06 -1.85 11.41
C PHE A 296 -9.83 -1.62 9.92
N ALA A 297 -10.46 -2.38 9.03
CA ALA A 297 -10.38 -2.17 7.58
C ALA A 297 -10.93 -0.78 7.17
N THR A 298 -12.06 -0.35 7.75
CA THR A 298 -12.63 0.98 7.50
C THR A 298 -11.67 2.09 7.90
N ALA A 299 -10.96 1.96 9.04
CA ALA A 299 -9.95 2.93 9.45
C ALA A 299 -8.79 3.02 8.46
N GLN A 300 -8.35 1.88 7.91
CA GLN A 300 -7.31 1.85 6.87
C GLN A 300 -7.81 2.53 5.57
N ILE A 301 -9.05 2.29 5.17
CA ILE A 301 -9.65 2.95 3.99
C ILE A 301 -9.69 4.46 4.18
N PHE A 302 -10.19 4.94 5.32
CA PHE A 302 -10.22 6.39 5.63
C PHE A 302 -8.83 7.01 5.66
N LEU A 303 -7.83 6.29 6.18
CA LEU A 303 -6.45 6.77 6.18
C LEU A 303 -5.93 6.99 4.75
N ILE A 304 -6.11 6.01 3.86
CA ILE A 304 -5.62 6.08 2.48
C ILE A 304 -6.37 7.18 1.72
N THR A 305 -7.70 7.24 1.83
CA THR A 305 -8.49 8.25 1.13
C THR A 305 -8.14 9.66 1.62
N ASP A 306 -7.97 9.88 2.93
CA ASP A 306 -7.60 11.19 3.47
C ASP A 306 -6.22 11.65 2.98
N ILE A 307 -5.24 10.75 2.83
CA ILE A 307 -3.93 11.08 2.23
C ILE A 307 -4.06 11.44 0.75
N LEU A 308 -4.83 10.68 -0.02
CA LEU A 308 -5.06 10.96 -1.44
C LEU A 308 -5.80 12.30 -1.64
N PHE A 309 -6.78 12.59 -0.79
CA PHE A 309 -7.47 13.89 -0.79
C PHE A 309 -6.55 15.03 -0.36
N ALA A 310 -5.72 14.82 0.66
CA ALA A 310 -4.73 15.79 1.10
C ALA A 310 -3.73 16.11 -0.01
N PHE A 311 -3.30 15.10 -0.78
CA PHE A 311 -2.46 15.27 -1.96
C PHE A 311 -3.14 16.18 -3.00
N ILE A 312 -4.37 15.87 -3.41
CA ILE A 312 -5.11 16.65 -4.41
C ILE A 312 -5.34 18.10 -3.93
N LYS A 313 -5.71 18.29 -2.65
CA LYS A 313 -5.90 19.61 -2.06
C LYS A 313 -4.61 20.42 -2.05
N ARG A 314 -3.47 19.79 -1.74
CA ARG A 314 -2.16 20.45 -1.77
C ARG A 314 -1.78 20.84 -3.19
N GLU A 315 -1.87 19.92 -4.13
CA GLU A 315 -1.55 20.16 -5.54
C GLU A 315 -2.36 21.35 -6.10
N PHE A 316 -3.67 21.34 -5.89
CA PHE A 316 -4.54 22.45 -6.28
C PHE A 316 -4.13 23.77 -5.62
N SER A 317 -3.82 23.75 -4.31
CA SER A 317 -3.45 24.96 -3.57
C SER A 317 -2.09 25.51 -4.02
N LEU A 318 -1.14 24.67 -4.44
CA LEU A 318 0.18 25.12 -4.93
C LEU A 318 0.07 25.94 -6.21
N PHE A 319 -0.80 25.55 -7.14
CA PHE A 319 -0.98 26.25 -8.42
C PHE A 319 -1.97 27.41 -8.35
N ASN A 320 -3.06 27.28 -7.61
CA ASN A 320 -4.14 28.28 -7.58
C ASN A 320 -4.09 29.23 -6.36
N GLY A 321 -3.20 28.98 -5.41
CA GLY A 321 -3.09 29.77 -4.18
C GLY A 321 -3.96 29.28 -3.02
N LEU A 322 -3.68 29.78 -1.82
CA LEU A 322 -4.41 29.46 -0.59
C LEU A 322 -5.70 30.27 -0.44
N ARG A 323 -5.76 31.48 -1.02
CA ARG A 323 -6.96 32.32 -1.01
C ARG A 323 -7.98 31.77 -2.00
N ARG A 324 -9.03 31.19 -1.46
CA ARG A 324 -10.14 30.61 -2.23
C ARG A 324 -11.24 31.65 -2.32
N GLU A 325 -11.05 32.66 -3.14
CA GLU A 325 -12.11 33.62 -3.46
C GLU A 325 -12.70 33.24 -4.82
N VAL A 326 -13.97 32.81 -4.83
CA VAL A 326 -14.78 32.76 -6.05
C VAL A 326 -15.77 33.92 -5.91
N ASP A 327 -15.70 34.90 -6.82
CA ASP A 327 -16.53 36.11 -6.80
C ASP A 327 -16.52 36.87 -5.45
N GLY A 328 -15.34 36.99 -4.82
CA GLY A 328 -15.15 37.74 -3.57
C GLY A 328 -15.71 37.06 -2.31
N LYS A 329 -16.11 35.78 -2.38
CA LYS A 329 -16.55 34.98 -1.22
C LYS A 329 -15.59 33.83 -0.94
N PRO A 330 -15.32 33.51 0.35
CA PRO A 330 -14.46 32.40 0.72
C PRO A 330 -15.12 31.06 0.34
N ALA A 331 -14.56 30.37 -0.67
CA ALA A 331 -15.02 29.08 -1.14
C ALA A 331 -14.32 27.93 -0.38
N LYS A 332 -15.09 26.98 0.12
CA LYS A 332 -14.58 25.76 0.76
C LYS A 332 -14.74 24.60 -0.21
N LEU A 333 -13.67 23.84 -0.46
CA LEU A 333 -13.76 22.56 -1.18
C LEU A 333 -14.54 21.58 -0.31
N VAL A 334 -15.79 21.35 -0.66
CA VAL A 334 -16.66 20.32 -0.09
C VAL A 334 -16.73 19.18 -1.09
N LEU A 335 -16.75 17.95 -0.57
CA LEU A 335 -17.08 16.76 -1.32
C LEU A 335 -18.59 16.77 -1.52
N ASP A 336 -19.05 17.02 -2.74
CA ASP A 336 -20.39 16.58 -3.16
C ASP A 336 -20.25 15.27 -3.95
#